data_AF-M4YQK9-F1
#
_entry.id   AF-M4YQK9-F1
#
_cell.length_a   1.000
_cell.length_b   1.000
_cell.length_c   1.000
_cell.angle_alpha   90.00
_cell.angle_beta   90.00
_cell.angle_gamma   90.00
#
_symmetry.space_group_name_H-M   'P 1'
#
loop_
_entity.id
_entity.type
_entity.pdbx_description
1 polymer ?
#
loop_
_entity_poly.entity_id
_entity_poly.type
_entity_poly.pdbx_seq_one_letter_code
_entity_poly.pdbx_strand_id
1 'polypeptide(L)'
;MALKAVVCPECGGTVQMDEGLKKGFCTYCGKPIVNDGTARVVLDDSETRRKDVDNLLTLARIAFKQNNFVDARMKAEEALAIDARCTDAWIIKAFASLYLADKETAFNAADTGFELAEDRNAYFEIMSDGFNRFLLSPYANNTLTEIAKKHLKKFDYERKLGKAESKNAFIEDLFRDADTRRTAMILDNGALAFEGKDSVEFNRRALLAIINDYEYAMDSVDAETEVSPADITARLVSLMKFISSSTGSEGTYGAEMIKLYNMVDRNYVNIRKLSHVRNEIYWDNHPDRWEELNRKLAELTAKRSSLKLFDRAGKSEIDAEIEAVKRELGADY
;
A
#
# COMPACT_ATOMS: atom_id res chain seq x y z
N MET A 1 4.46 11.83 -68.33
CA MET A 1 5.09 12.10 -67.02
C MET A 1 5.73 10.80 -66.60
N ALA A 2 7.01 10.80 -66.25
CA ALA A 2 7.70 9.58 -65.83
C ALA A 2 7.37 9.32 -64.35
N LEU A 3 6.88 8.11 -64.07
CA LEU A 3 6.57 7.66 -62.72
C LEU A 3 7.77 6.93 -62.15
N LYS A 4 8.20 7.34 -60.96
CA LYS A 4 9.29 6.68 -60.22
C LYS A 4 8.69 5.83 -59.11
N ALA A 5 9.15 4.59 -59.01
CA ALA A 5 8.81 3.73 -57.89
C ALA A 5 9.59 4.18 -56.65
N VAL A 6 8.88 4.50 -55.58
CA VAL A 6 9.44 4.88 -54.27
C VAL A 6 8.93 3.91 -53.22
N VAL A 7 9.80 3.39 -52.38
CA VAL A 7 9.41 2.49 -51.27
C VAL A 7 9.08 3.32 -50.05
N CYS A 8 7.88 3.16 -49.50
CA CYS A 8 7.47 3.79 -48.25
C CYS A 8 8.37 3.31 -47.10
N PRO A 9 9.04 4.21 -46.37
CA PRO A 9 9.93 3.81 -45.28
C PRO A 9 9.18 3.23 -44.08
N GLU A 10 7.89 3.55 -43.96
CA GLU A 10 7.06 3.19 -42.80
C GLU A 10 6.41 1.81 -42.94
N CYS A 11 5.86 1.49 -44.11
CA CYS A 11 5.14 0.23 -44.32
C CYS A 11 5.81 -0.70 -45.34
N GLY A 12 6.93 -0.28 -45.95
CA GLY A 12 7.63 -1.03 -47.00
C GLY A 12 6.87 -1.13 -48.34
N GLY A 13 5.69 -0.50 -48.45
CA GLY A 13 4.88 -0.51 -49.66
C GLY A 13 5.53 0.27 -50.80
N THR A 14 5.51 -0.26 -52.02
CA THR A 14 6.04 0.43 -53.20
C THR A 14 4.96 1.31 -53.80
N VAL A 15 5.21 2.62 -53.85
CA VAL A 15 4.27 3.64 -54.35
C VAL A 15 4.85 4.28 -55.61
N GLN A 16 4.01 4.50 -56.62
CA GLN A 16 4.40 5.25 -57.81
C GLN A 16 4.15 6.73 -57.57
N MET A 17 5.20 7.55 -57.70
CA MET A 17 5.11 9.01 -57.61
C MET A 17 5.63 9.65 -58.90
N ASP A 18 5.01 10.74 -59.31
CA ASP A 18 5.52 11.55 -60.42
C ASP A 18 6.89 12.16 -60.07
N GLU A 19 7.81 12.11 -61.04
CA GLU A 19 9.19 12.60 -60.86
C GLU A 19 9.30 14.09 -60.45
N GLY A 20 8.28 14.90 -60.72
CA GLY A 20 8.24 16.31 -60.34
C GLY A 20 7.70 16.58 -58.93
N LEU A 21 7.09 15.59 -58.27
CA LEU A 21 6.43 15.74 -56.98
C LEU A 21 7.40 15.43 -55.83
N LYS A 22 7.84 16.49 -55.13
CA LYS A 22 8.72 16.39 -53.95
C LYS A 22 8.06 15.72 -52.74
N LYS A 23 6.74 15.80 -52.64
CA LYS A 23 5.95 15.26 -51.53
C LYS A 23 4.70 14.57 -52.04
N GLY A 24 4.27 13.53 -51.34
CA GLY A 24 2.97 12.89 -51.54
C GLY A 24 2.66 11.92 -50.41
N PHE A 25 1.65 11.08 -50.56
CA PHE A 25 1.19 10.19 -49.49
C PHE A 25 1.27 8.72 -49.92
N CYS A 26 1.61 7.86 -48.98
CA CYS A 26 1.58 6.42 -49.19
C CYS A 26 0.14 5.95 -49.40
N THR A 27 -0.13 5.28 -50.51
CA THR A 27 -1.46 4.69 -50.79
C THR A 27 -1.83 3.56 -49.82
N TYR A 28 -0.85 2.98 -49.12
CA TYR A 28 -1.07 1.87 -48.20
C TYR A 28 -1.31 2.33 -46.75
N CYS A 29 -0.48 3.24 -46.22
CA CYS A 29 -0.56 3.66 -44.81
C CYS A 29 -0.96 5.13 -44.61
N GLY A 30 -1.14 5.91 -45.69
CA GLY A 30 -1.55 7.31 -45.62
C GLY A 30 -0.47 8.29 -45.12
N LYS A 31 0.73 7.83 -44.76
CA LYS A 31 1.82 8.71 -44.28
C LYS A 31 2.50 9.47 -45.43
N PRO A 32 2.99 10.70 -45.18
CA PRO A 32 3.68 11.49 -46.20
C PRO A 32 5.04 10.88 -46.58
N ILE A 33 5.39 10.92 -47.86
CA ILE A 33 6.65 10.46 -48.45
C ILE A 33 7.32 11.64 -49.16
N VAL A 34 8.64 11.79 -48.98
CA VAL A 34 9.46 12.81 -49.64
C VAL A 34 10.36 12.15 -50.70
N ASN A 35 10.30 12.66 -51.93
CA ASN A 35 11.05 12.14 -53.09
C ASN A 35 12.26 13.05 -53.38
N ASP A 36 13.31 12.95 -52.56
CA ASP A 36 14.49 13.83 -52.65
C ASP A 36 15.61 13.32 -53.58
N GLY A 37 15.33 12.35 -54.45
CA GLY A 37 16.23 11.97 -55.57
C GLY A 37 17.55 11.27 -55.19
N THR A 38 18.04 11.46 -53.98
CA THR A 38 19.27 10.87 -53.42
C THR A 38 19.02 10.47 -51.98
N ALA A 39 19.33 9.21 -51.65
CA ALA A 39 19.45 8.64 -50.32
C ALA A 39 18.45 9.11 -49.25
N ARG A 40 17.53 8.19 -48.90
CA ARG A 40 16.68 8.18 -47.70
C ARG A 40 17.23 9.08 -46.58
N VAL A 41 16.66 10.27 -46.41
CA VAL A 41 16.61 10.88 -45.09
C VAL A 41 15.50 10.14 -44.36
N VAL A 42 15.84 8.97 -43.80
CA VAL A 42 15.17 8.56 -42.56
C VAL A 42 15.56 9.67 -41.61
N LEU A 43 14.66 10.63 -41.40
CA LEU A 43 14.78 11.46 -40.21
C LEU A 43 14.81 10.44 -39.08
N ASP A 44 15.97 10.29 -38.46
CA ASP A 44 16.15 9.47 -37.28
C ASP A 44 15.29 10.15 -36.21
N ASP A 45 14.00 9.84 -36.25
CA ASP A 45 12.92 10.56 -35.57
C ASP A 45 12.90 10.22 -34.08
N SER A 46 14.06 9.81 -33.55
CA SER A 46 14.30 9.49 -32.15
C SER A 46 13.86 10.63 -31.23
N GLU A 47 14.03 11.88 -31.65
CA GLU A 47 13.57 13.05 -30.89
C GLU A 47 12.04 13.19 -30.91
N THR A 48 11.39 12.99 -32.06
CA THR A 48 9.92 13.08 -32.17
C THR A 48 9.26 11.91 -31.44
N ARG A 49 9.80 10.68 -31.58
CA ARG A 49 9.33 9.51 -30.83
C ARG A 49 9.43 9.70 -29.33
N ARG A 50 10.53 10.30 -28.84
CA ARG A 50 10.67 10.65 -27.41
C ARG A 50 9.60 11.66 -26.98
N LYS A 51 9.37 12.72 -27.76
CA LYS A 51 8.31 13.70 -27.46
C LYS A 51 6.92 13.05 -27.44
N ASP A 52 6.65 12.10 -28.33
CA ASP A 52 5.38 11.37 -28.34
C ASP A 52 5.22 10.49 -27.09
N VAL A 53 6.28 9.77 -26.67
CA VAL A 53 6.29 9.00 -25.42
C VAL A 53 6.05 9.92 -24.22
N ASP A 54 6.75 11.05 -24.13
CA ASP A 54 6.61 12.01 -23.02
C ASP A 54 5.20 12.60 -22.94
N ASN A 55 4.60 12.92 -24.10
CA ASN A 55 3.22 13.39 -24.19
C ASN A 55 2.24 12.31 -23.70
N LEU A 56 2.42 11.06 -24.11
CA LEU A 56 1.57 9.94 -23.69
C LEU A 56 1.71 9.66 -22.19
N LEU A 57 2.92 9.69 -21.64
CA LEU A 57 3.15 9.57 -20.20
C LEU A 57 2.48 10.69 -19.41
N THR A 58 2.52 11.92 -19.93
CA THR A 58 1.85 13.07 -19.31
C THR A 58 0.34 12.86 -19.28
N LEU A 59 -0.26 12.43 -20.39
CA LEU A 59 -1.69 12.10 -20.46
C LEU A 59 -2.06 10.93 -19.53
N ALA A 60 -1.23 9.90 -19.47
CA ALA A 60 -1.45 8.76 -18.59
C ALA A 60 -1.45 9.17 -17.11
N ARG A 61 -0.51 10.05 -16.70
CA ARG A 61 -0.45 10.60 -15.34
C ARG A 61 -1.67 11.48 -15.02
N ILE A 62 -2.14 12.29 -15.97
CA ILE A 62 -3.35 13.10 -15.80
C ILE A 62 -4.58 12.20 -15.61
N ALA A 63 -4.76 11.20 -16.48
CA ALA A 63 -5.86 10.23 -16.37
C ALA A 63 -5.80 9.46 -15.03
N PHE A 64 -4.61 9.05 -14.60
CA PHE A 64 -4.43 8.37 -13.31
C PHE A 64 -4.84 9.27 -12.13
N LYS A 65 -4.44 10.55 -12.13
CA LYS A 65 -4.84 11.52 -11.08
C LYS A 65 -6.35 11.79 -11.07
N GLN A 66 -7.04 11.61 -12.20
CA GLN A 66 -8.49 11.73 -12.32
C GLN A 66 -9.23 10.42 -11.97
N ASN A 67 -8.53 9.40 -11.43
CA ASN A 67 -9.04 8.05 -11.17
C ASN A 67 -9.59 7.35 -12.43
N ASN A 68 -9.20 7.79 -13.63
CA ASN A 68 -9.54 7.12 -14.88
C ASN A 68 -8.43 6.11 -15.23
N PHE A 69 -8.45 4.98 -14.52
CA PHE A 69 -7.41 3.95 -14.63
C PHE A 69 -7.43 3.21 -15.98
N VAL A 70 -8.58 3.16 -16.66
CA VAL A 70 -8.68 2.58 -18.01
C VAL A 70 -7.88 3.40 -19.00
N ASP A 71 -8.09 4.72 -19.04
CA ASP A 71 -7.35 5.61 -19.94
C ASP A 71 -5.87 5.70 -19.55
N ALA A 72 -5.55 5.72 -18.26
CA ALA A 72 -4.15 5.71 -17.80
C ALA A 72 -3.40 4.47 -18.30
N ARG A 73 -4.02 3.29 -18.21
CA ARG A 73 -3.45 2.04 -18.72
C ARG A 73 -3.30 2.07 -20.23
N MET A 74 -4.33 2.49 -20.96
CA MET A 74 -4.31 2.58 -22.42
C MET A 74 -3.19 3.50 -22.92
N LYS A 75 -3.02 4.68 -22.29
CA LYS A 75 -1.95 5.62 -22.66
C LYS A 75 -0.56 5.13 -22.33
N ALA A 76 -0.40 4.39 -21.23
CA ALA A 76 0.84 3.69 -20.94
C ALA A 76 1.15 2.61 -21.98
N GLU A 77 0.15 1.86 -22.45
CA GLU A 77 0.33 0.85 -23.51
C GLU A 77 0.69 1.47 -24.87
N GLU A 78 0.06 2.60 -25.22
CA GLU A 78 0.45 3.38 -26.40
C GLU A 78 1.92 3.85 -26.30
N ALA A 79 2.36 4.31 -25.12
CA ALA A 79 3.75 4.70 -24.90
C ALA A 79 4.72 3.52 -25.06
N LEU A 80 4.36 2.35 -24.51
CA LEU A 80 5.14 1.11 -24.64
C LEU A 80 5.22 0.58 -26.08
N ALA A 81 4.21 0.87 -26.91
CA ALA A 81 4.23 0.52 -28.32
C ALA A 81 5.26 1.36 -29.12
N ILE A 82 5.57 2.58 -28.65
CA ILE A 82 6.61 3.45 -29.24
C ILE A 82 7.98 3.11 -28.66
N ASP A 83 8.06 2.98 -27.33
CA ASP A 83 9.28 2.61 -26.60
C ASP A 83 8.98 1.57 -25.52
N ALA A 84 9.25 0.30 -25.85
CA ALA A 84 9.05 -0.82 -24.94
C ALA A 84 9.98 -0.80 -23.70
N ARG A 85 11.04 0.01 -23.71
CA ARG A 85 11.98 0.15 -22.59
C ARG A 85 11.63 1.29 -21.64
N CYS A 86 10.54 2.01 -21.90
CA CYS A 86 10.09 3.10 -21.05
C CYS A 86 9.58 2.57 -19.69
N THR A 87 10.43 2.67 -18.66
CA THR A 87 10.14 2.21 -17.29
C THR A 87 8.93 2.90 -16.68
N ASP A 88 8.76 4.20 -16.93
CA ASP A 88 7.64 4.99 -16.42
C ASP A 88 6.29 4.47 -16.96
N ALA A 89 6.24 4.04 -18.21
CA ALA A 89 5.05 3.47 -18.81
C ALA A 89 4.71 2.11 -18.17
N TRP A 90 5.70 1.27 -17.89
CA TRP A 90 5.51 0.01 -17.16
C TRP A 90 4.97 0.23 -15.74
N ILE A 91 5.51 1.22 -15.01
CA ILE A 91 5.04 1.59 -13.67
C ILE A 91 3.56 2.02 -13.71
N ILE A 92 3.21 2.93 -14.62
CA ILE A 92 1.83 3.40 -14.75
C ILE A 92 0.88 2.26 -15.14
N LYS A 93 1.30 1.39 -16.08
CA LYS A 93 0.51 0.21 -16.47
C LYS A 93 0.28 -0.73 -15.29
N ALA A 94 1.31 -0.98 -14.48
CA ALA A 94 1.22 -1.86 -13.32
C ALA A 94 0.22 -1.32 -12.29
N PHE A 95 0.35 -0.05 -11.91
CA PHE A 95 -0.59 0.57 -10.96
C PHE A 95 -2.01 0.66 -11.52
N ALA A 96 -2.18 1.13 -12.75
CA ALA A 96 -3.51 1.25 -13.34
C ALA A 96 -4.23 -0.11 -13.41
N SER A 97 -3.52 -1.18 -13.78
CA SER A 97 -4.06 -2.55 -13.78
C SER A 97 -4.43 -3.03 -12.38
N LEU A 98 -3.64 -2.68 -11.37
CA LEU A 98 -3.92 -3.01 -9.97
C LEU A 98 -5.23 -2.36 -9.48
N TYR A 99 -5.44 -1.07 -9.79
CA TYR A 99 -6.69 -0.36 -9.47
C TYR A 99 -7.90 -0.89 -10.27
N LEU A 100 -7.68 -1.47 -11.45
CA LEU A 100 -8.71 -2.16 -12.24
C LEU A 100 -8.95 -3.62 -11.78
N ALA A 101 -8.31 -4.05 -10.69
CA ALA A 101 -8.33 -5.44 -10.20
C ALA A 101 -7.81 -6.50 -11.19
N ASP A 102 -7.05 -6.08 -12.21
CA ASP A 102 -6.37 -6.94 -13.18
C ASP A 102 -4.97 -7.29 -12.68
N LYS A 103 -4.92 -8.24 -11.74
CA LYS A 103 -3.72 -8.59 -10.99
C LYS A 103 -2.61 -9.18 -11.86
N GLU A 104 -2.97 -10.05 -12.79
CA GLU A 104 -2.01 -10.71 -13.68
C GLU A 104 -1.27 -9.69 -14.53
N THR A 105 -2.00 -8.78 -15.16
CA THR A 105 -1.40 -7.69 -15.94
C THR A 105 -0.57 -6.77 -15.06
N ALA A 106 -1.03 -6.47 -13.83
CA ALA A 106 -0.28 -5.63 -12.89
C ALA A 106 1.08 -6.25 -12.53
N PHE A 107 1.12 -7.53 -12.18
CA PHE A 107 2.36 -8.23 -11.82
C PHE A 107 3.30 -8.39 -13.01
N ASN A 108 2.78 -8.79 -14.18
CA ASN A 108 3.59 -8.92 -15.39
C ASN A 108 4.22 -7.58 -15.81
N ALA A 109 3.46 -6.48 -15.70
CA ALA A 109 3.97 -5.15 -15.99
C ALA A 109 5.03 -4.69 -14.99
N ALA A 110 4.81 -4.97 -13.69
CA ALA A 110 5.77 -4.63 -12.64
C ALA A 110 7.10 -5.37 -12.81
N ASP A 111 7.05 -6.67 -13.11
CA ASP A 111 8.24 -7.51 -13.32
C ASP A 111 8.99 -7.07 -14.58
N THR A 112 8.28 -6.91 -15.70
CA THR A 112 8.89 -6.44 -16.97
C THR A 112 9.57 -5.09 -16.81
N GLY A 113 8.90 -4.12 -16.15
CA GLY A 113 9.50 -2.81 -15.89
C GLY A 113 10.71 -2.87 -14.96
N PHE A 114 10.72 -3.76 -13.96
CA PHE A 114 11.86 -3.97 -13.08
C PHE A 114 13.07 -4.55 -13.83
N GLU A 115 12.84 -5.47 -14.76
CA GLU A 115 13.91 -6.06 -15.56
C GLU A 115 14.57 -5.05 -16.50
N LEU A 116 13.78 -4.12 -17.03
CA LEU A 116 14.21 -3.08 -17.97
C LEU A 116 14.77 -1.82 -17.29
N ALA A 117 14.58 -1.65 -15.99
CA ALA A 117 15.05 -0.46 -15.27
C ALA A 117 16.57 -0.36 -15.20
N GLU A 118 17.11 0.78 -15.61
CA GLU A 118 18.55 1.10 -15.46
C GLU A 118 18.94 1.16 -13.98
N ASP A 119 18.10 1.77 -13.15
CA ASP A 119 18.22 1.77 -11.68
C ASP A 119 17.08 0.97 -11.05
N ARG A 120 17.37 -0.30 -10.76
CA ARG A 120 16.43 -1.22 -10.12
C ARG A 120 16.05 -0.81 -8.70
N ASN A 121 16.93 -0.10 -7.98
CA ASN A 121 16.64 0.35 -6.62
C ASN A 121 15.63 1.49 -6.64
N ALA A 122 15.84 2.48 -7.51
CA ALA A 122 14.89 3.58 -7.70
C ALA A 122 13.52 3.08 -8.16
N TYR A 123 13.50 2.14 -9.12
CA TYR A 123 12.25 1.51 -9.58
C TYR A 123 11.52 0.81 -8.43
N PHE A 124 12.25 0.04 -7.62
CA PHE A 124 11.68 -0.66 -6.46
C PHE A 124 11.12 0.30 -5.42
N GLU A 125 11.82 1.40 -5.11
CA GLU A 125 11.32 2.41 -4.17
C GLU A 125 10.01 3.03 -4.64
N ILE A 126 9.91 3.39 -5.93
CA ILE A 126 8.68 3.93 -6.53
C ILE A 126 7.54 2.90 -6.47
N MET A 127 7.82 1.65 -6.86
CA MET A 127 6.81 0.60 -6.84
C MET A 127 6.36 0.29 -5.41
N SER A 128 7.28 0.21 -4.46
CA SER A 128 6.98 -0.04 -3.05
C SER A 128 6.12 1.07 -2.45
N ASP A 129 6.46 2.35 -2.68
CA ASP A 129 5.65 3.47 -2.21
C ASP A 129 4.24 3.44 -2.81
N GLY A 130 4.12 3.27 -4.13
CA GLY A 130 2.81 3.20 -4.78
C GLY A 130 1.98 1.99 -4.36
N PHE A 131 2.61 0.82 -4.13
CA PHE A 131 1.92 -0.35 -3.59
C PHE A 131 1.45 -0.08 -2.16
N ASN A 132 2.27 0.49 -1.30
CA ASN A 132 1.86 0.84 0.06
C ASN A 132 0.66 1.80 0.05
N ARG A 133 0.66 2.81 -0.82
CA ARG A 133 -0.50 3.69 -1.00
C ARG A 133 -1.73 2.95 -1.50
N PHE A 134 -1.57 2.02 -2.44
CA PHE A 134 -2.68 1.18 -2.89
C PHE A 134 -3.24 0.33 -1.75
N LEU A 135 -2.37 -0.30 -0.95
CA LEU A 135 -2.75 -1.13 0.20
C LEU A 135 -3.47 -0.36 1.30
N LEU A 136 -3.17 0.94 1.42
CA LEU A 136 -3.87 1.86 2.33
C LEU A 136 -5.13 2.45 1.71
N SER A 137 -5.38 2.23 0.42
CA SER A 137 -6.56 2.75 -0.26
C SER A 137 -7.81 1.92 0.06
N PRO A 138 -9.02 2.51 -0.05
CA PRO A 138 -10.28 1.79 0.16
C PRO A 138 -10.50 0.62 -0.82
N TYR A 139 -9.71 0.56 -1.89
CA TYR A 139 -9.81 -0.43 -2.96
C TYR A 139 -8.95 -1.68 -2.70
N ALA A 140 -8.11 -1.69 -1.66
CA ALA A 140 -7.32 -2.86 -1.30
C ALA A 140 -8.17 -3.93 -0.60
N ASN A 141 -8.25 -5.12 -1.21
CA ASN A 141 -8.76 -6.31 -0.54
C ASN A 141 -7.65 -6.92 0.36
N ASN A 142 -7.99 -7.36 1.58
CA ASN A 142 -7.14 -8.03 2.56
C ASN A 142 -6.18 -9.08 1.97
N THR A 143 -6.59 -9.85 0.96
CA THR A 143 -5.72 -10.86 0.33
C THR A 143 -4.52 -10.25 -0.42
N LEU A 144 -4.69 -9.08 -1.04
CA LEU A 144 -3.62 -8.37 -1.76
C LEU A 144 -2.60 -7.78 -0.78
N THR A 145 -3.09 -7.26 0.34
CA THR A 145 -2.28 -6.71 1.44
C THR A 145 -1.33 -7.77 2.01
N GLU A 146 -1.81 -9.00 2.19
CA GLU A 146 -0.99 -10.07 2.75
C GLU A 146 0.05 -10.61 1.76
N ILE A 147 -0.29 -10.73 0.47
CA ILE A 147 0.66 -11.14 -0.56
C ILE A 147 1.76 -10.08 -0.69
N ALA A 148 1.40 -8.80 -0.86
CA ALA A 148 2.37 -7.71 -0.98
C ALA A 148 3.28 -7.61 0.24
N LYS A 149 2.74 -7.67 1.47
CA LYS A 149 3.52 -7.65 2.72
C LYS A 149 4.47 -8.84 2.86
N LYS A 150 4.03 -10.06 2.50
CA LYS A 150 4.88 -11.27 2.58
C LYS A 150 6.08 -11.17 1.63
N HIS A 151 5.86 -10.66 0.42
CA HIS A 151 6.91 -10.55 -0.59
C HIS A 151 7.85 -9.37 -0.35
N LEU A 152 7.35 -8.21 0.09
CA LEU A 152 8.17 -7.08 0.55
C LEU A 152 9.11 -7.50 1.70
N LYS A 153 8.60 -8.24 2.70
CA LYS A 153 9.41 -8.72 3.83
C LYS A 153 10.50 -9.72 3.44
N LYS A 154 10.19 -10.68 2.56
CA LYS A 154 11.17 -11.69 2.11
C LYS A 154 12.28 -11.04 1.28
N PHE A 155 11.92 -10.09 0.42
CA PHE A 155 12.87 -9.37 -0.42
C PHE A 155 13.79 -8.42 0.37
N ASP A 156 13.24 -7.67 1.33
CA ASP A 156 14.04 -6.85 2.26
C ASP A 156 15.03 -7.70 3.08
N TYR A 157 14.64 -8.92 3.43
CA TYR A 157 15.49 -9.88 4.13
C TYR A 157 16.63 -10.40 3.24
N GLU A 158 16.36 -10.76 1.99
CA GLU A 158 17.37 -11.24 1.03
C GLU A 158 18.35 -10.13 0.60
N ARG A 159 17.86 -8.90 0.45
CA ARG A 159 18.65 -7.67 0.24
C ARG A 159 19.62 -7.44 1.40
N LYS A 160 19.15 -7.53 2.65
CA LYS A 160 19.99 -7.35 3.85
C LYS A 160 21.07 -8.42 3.99
N LEU A 161 20.88 -9.59 3.39
CA LEU A 161 21.83 -10.69 3.44
C LEU A 161 22.88 -10.67 2.32
N GLY A 162 22.77 -9.76 1.34
CA GLY A 162 23.69 -9.74 0.19
C GLY A 162 23.60 -10.99 -0.70
N LYS A 163 22.52 -11.78 -0.59
CA LYS A 163 22.34 -13.09 -1.22
C LYS A 163 21.50 -13.03 -2.50
N ALA A 164 21.53 -11.92 -3.24
CA ALA A 164 20.73 -11.73 -4.45
C ALA A 164 21.23 -12.55 -5.67
N GLU A 165 21.76 -13.75 -5.45
CA GLU A 165 22.25 -14.67 -6.48
C GLU A 165 21.44 -15.98 -6.47
N SER A 166 20.25 -15.91 -7.06
CA SER A 166 19.77 -16.80 -8.14
C SER A 166 18.24 -16.68 -8.24
N LYS A 167 17.83 -15.65 -8.99
CA LYS A 167 16.45 -15.25 -9.31
C LYS A 167 15.56 -16.41 -9.84
N ASN A 168 16.16 -17.48 -10.38
CA ASN A 168 15.42 -18.64 -10.92
C ASN A 168 14.77 -19.53 -9.85
N ALA A 169 15.37 -19.66 -8.66
CA ALA A 169 14.74 -20.40 -7.55
C ALA A 169 13.55 -19.63 -6.95
N PHE A 170 13.60 -18.29 -6.96
CA PHE A 170 12.52 -17.39 -6.52
C PHE A 170 11.28 -17.51 -7.42
N ILE A 171 11.47 -17.55 -8.75
CA ILE A 171 10.39 -17.70 -9.73
C ILE A 171 9.82 -19.13 -9.70
N GLU A 172 10.66 -20.17 -9.58
CA GLU A 172 10.18 -21.55 -9.47
C GLU A 172 9.41 -21.83 -8.17
N ASP A 173 9.81 -21.26 -7.02
CA ASP A 173 9.04 -21.36 -5.76
C ASP A 173 7.71 -20.59 -5.84
N LEU A 174 7.69 -19.44 -6.53
CA LEU A 174 6.48 -18.65 -6.78
C LEU A 174 5.43 -19.45 -7.58
N PHE A 175 5.88 -20.18 -8.61
CA PHE A 175 4.99 -21.02 -9.44
C PHE A 175 4.60 -22.34 -8.78
N ARG A 176 5.49 -22.97 -7.99
CA ARG A 176 5.19 -24.21 -7.28
C ARG A 176 4.14 -24.01 -6.17
N ASP A 177 4.18 -22.89 -5.45
CA ASP A 177 3.19 -22.58 -4.39
C ASP A 177 1.83 -22.12 -4.99
N ALA A 178 1.84 -21.48 -6.17
CA ALA A 178 0.62 -21.08 -6.88
C ALA A 178 -0.15 -22.28 -7.47
N ASP A 179 0.53 -23.26 -8.07
CA ASP A 179 -0.12 -24.48 -8.59
C ASP A 179 -0.53 -25.46 -7.48
N THR A 180 0.22 -25.52 -6.37
CA THR A 180 -0.19 -26.31 -5.19
C THR A 180 -1.47 -25.74 -4.58
N ARG A 181 -1.62 -24.41 -4.56
CA ARG A 181 -2.84 -23.73 -4.08
C ARG A 181 -3.99 -23.76 -5.08
N ARG A 182 -3.73 -23.84 -6.39
CA ARG A 182 -4.77 -24.07 -7.40
C ARG A 182 -5.46 -25.43 -7.21
N THR A 183 -4.71 -26.43 -6.75
CA THR A 183 -5.22 -27.77 -6.42
C THR A 183 -5.93 -27.79 -5.06
N ALA A 184 -5.45 -27.01 -4.07
CA ALA A 184 -6.12 -26.84 -2.77
C ALA A 184 -7.41 -25.99 -2.86
N MET A 185 -7.47 -25.01 -3.78
CA MET A 185 -8.62 -24.12 -3.94
C MET A 185 -9.80 -24.79 -4.68
N ILE A 186 -9.57 -25.93 -5.36
CA ILE A 186 -10.64 -26.81 -5.86
C ILE A 186 -11.16 -27.73 -4.73
N LEU A 187 -10.46 -27.85 -3.60
CA LEU A 187 -10.82 -28.75 -2.49
C LEU A 187 -11.28 -28.04 -1.19
N ASP A 188 -10.93 -26.79 -0.91
CA ASP A 188 -11.27 -26.13 0.37
C ASP A 188 -12.39 -25.09 0.26
N ASN A 189 -13.61 -25.59 0.06
CA ASN A 189 -14.85 -24.93 0.48
C ASN A 189 -15.09 -25.07 2.01
N GLY A 190 -14.06 -24.94 2.83
CA GLY A 190 -14.19 -25.12 4.28
C GLY A 190 -12.98 -24.65 5.08
N ALA A 191 -13.22 -23.64 5.92
CA ALA A 191 -12.53 -23.30 7.18
C ALA A 191 -11.00 -23.52 7.28
N LEU A 192 -10.26 -22.41 7.46
CA LEU A 192 -9.02 -22.43 8.24
C LEU A 192 -9.02 -21.29 9.27
N ALA A 193 -9.33 -21.66 10.51
CA ALA A 193 -8.95 -20.94 11.72
C ALA A 193 -7.43 -21.15 11.94
N PHE A 194 -6.71 -20.10 12.30
CA PHE A 194 -5.37 -20.23 12.88
C PHE A 194 -5.50 -20.45 14.39
N GLU A 195 -5.39 -21.70 14.83
CA GLU A 195 -5.26 -22.05 16.25
C GLU A 195 -3.80 -21.89 16.70
N GLY A 196 -3.55 -21.02 17.69
CA GLY A 196 -2.23 -20.84 18.30
C GLY A 196 -2.06 -19.48 19.01
N LYS A 197 -1.13 -19.40 19.97
CA LYS A 197 -0.82 -18.15 20.72
C LYS A 197 -0.47 -16.96 19.80
N ASP A 198 0.08 -17.22 18.63
CA ASP A 198 0.51 -16.20 17.68
C ASP A 198 -0.67 -15.47 17.00
N SER A 199 -1.86 -16.10 16.91
CA SER A 199 -3.04 -15.44 16.34
C SER A 199 -3.68 -14.44 17.31
N VAL A 200 -3.56 -14.69 18.62
CA VAL A 200 -4.05 -13.78 19.67
C VAL A 200 -3.21 -12.50 19.72
N GLU A 201 -1.88 -12.63 19.75
CA GLU A 201 -0.98 -11.47 19.77
C GLU A 201 -1.09 -10.64 18.48
N PHE A 202 -1.30 -11.29 17.33
CA PHE A 202 -1.56 -10.61 16.07
C PHE A 202 -2.86 -9.80 16.11
N ASN A 203 -3.96 -10.43 16.53
CA ASN A 203 -5.27 -9.76 16.63
C ASN A 203 -5.23 -8.58 17.62
N ARG A 204 -4.47 -8.72 18.71
CA ARG A 204 -4.28 -7.68 19.72
C ARG A 204 -3.53 -6.46 19.17
N ARG A 205 -2.46 -6.67 18.40
CA ARG A 205 -1.72 -5.58 17.74
C ARG A 205 -2.55 -4.89 16.67
N ALA A 206 -3.34 -5.63 15.91
CA ALA A 206 -4.25 -5.07 14.93
C ALA A 206 -5.32 -4.17 15.58
N LEU A 207 -5.87 -4.60 16.73
CA LEU A 207 -6.83 -3.81 17.49
C LEU A 207 -6.22 -2.53 18.05
N LEU A 208 -5.02 -2.59 18.64
CA LEU A 208 -4.30 -1.43 19.15
C LEU A 208 -4.00 -0.39 18.07
N ALA A 209 -3.58 -0.83 16.87
CA ALA A 209 -3.32 0.07 15.75
C ALA A 209 -4.58 0.86 15.36
N ILE A 210 -5.73 0.20 15.31
CA ILE A 210 -7.00 0.84 14.94
C ILE A 210 -7.50 1.77 16.04
N ILE A 211 -7.31 1.42 17.33
CA ILE A 211 -7.63 2.30 18.44
C ILE A 211 -6.76 3.58 18.35
N ASN A 212 -5.47 3.44 18.08
CA ASN A 212 -4.57 4.59 17.92
C ASN A 212 -4.97 5.46 16.72
N ASP A 213 -5.34 4.86 15.58
CA ASP A 213 -5.81 5.59 14.40
C ASP A 213 -7.15 6.30 14.68
N TYR A 214 -8.04 5.69 15.47
CA TYR A 214 -9.30 6.30 15.89
C TYR A 214 -9.06 7.49 16.84
N GLU A 215 -8.22 7.32 17.85
CA GLU A 215 -7.85 8.41 18.79
C GLU A 215 -7.18 9.56 18.04
N TYR A 216 -6.23 9.27 17.15
CA TYR A 216 -5.59 10.28 16.30
C TYR A 216 -6.61 11.01 15.41
N ALA A 217 -7.54 10.28 14.78
CA ALA A 217 -8.60 10.88 13.97
C ALA A 217 -9.55 11.74 14.80
N MET A 218 -9.86 11.35 16.03
CA MET A 218 -10.71 12.11 16.96
C MET A 218 -10.02 13.35 17.53
N ASP A 219 -8.71 13.27 17.81
CA ASP A 219 -7.89 14.40 18.27
C ASP A 219 -7.58 15.39 17.13
N SER A 220 -7.69 14.96 15.88
CA SER A 220 -7.48 15.80 14.68
C SER A 220 -8.76 16.36 14.06
N VAL A 221 -9.94 16.16 14.68
CA VAL A 221 -11.24 16.66 14.19
C VAL A 221 -11.31 18.19 14.08
N ASP A 222 -10.32 18.94 14.59
CA ASP A 222 -10.22 20.39 14.37
C ASP A 222 -9.51 20.81 13.07
N ALA A 223 -9.04 19.89 12.20
CA ALA A 223 -8.51 20.30 10.88
C ALA A 223 -8.59 19.20 9.79
N GLU A 224 -9.51 19.42 8.82
CA GLU A 224 -9.41 18.97 7.42
C GLU A 224 -9.42 17.47 7.05
N THR A 225 -9.56 16.52 7.97
CA THR A 225 -9.67 15.09 7.58
C THR A 225 -11.08 14.71 7.12
N GLU A 226 -11.21 14.22 5.87
CA GLU A 226 -12.48 13.79 5.22
C GLU A 226 -13.11 12.49 5.79
N VAL A 227 -12.50 11.84 6.78
CA VAL A 227 -13.00 10.56 7.30
C VAL A 227 -13.95 10.83 8.47
N SER A 228 -15.24 10.52 8.28
CA SER A 228 -16.21 10.74 9.34
C SER A 228 -15.99 9.78 10.51
N PRO A 229 -16.18 10.21 11.78
CA PRO A 229 -16.14 9.32 12.94
C PRO A 229 -17.06 8.10 12.83
N ALA A 230 -18.14 8.21 12.04
CA ALA A 230 -19.06 7.11 11.73
C ALA A 230 -18.39 6.02 10.88
N ASP A 231 -17.55 6.39 9.91
CA ASP A 231 -16.83 5.44 9.05
C ASP A 231 -15.78 4.66 9.83
N ILE A 232 -15.06 5.32 10.74
CA ILE A 232 -14.07 4.65 11.60
C ILE A 232 -14.78 3.72 12.59
N THR A 233 -15.93 4.14 13.12
CA THR A 233 -16.77 3.30 14.00
C THR A 233 -17.29 2.06 13.25
N ALA A 234 -17.75 2.21 12.00
CA ALA A 234 -18.22 1.09 11.17
C ALA A 234 -17.09 0.07 10.87
N ARG A 235 -15.86 0.55 10.68
CA ARG A 235 -14.66 -0.29 10.51
C ARG A 235 -14.30 -1.05 11.79
N LEU A 236 -14.32 -0.38 12.94
CA LEU A 236 -14.11 -0.99 14.26
C LEU A 236 -15.13 -2.11 14.52
N VAL A 237 -16.42 -1.83 14.30
CA VAL A 237 -17.51 -2.80 14.47
C VAL A 237 -17.33 -4.01 13.54
N SER A 238 -16.96 -3.78 12.28
CA SER A 238 -16.71 -4.87 11.31
C SER A 238 -15.54 -5.76 11.73
N LEU A 239 -14.43 -5.18 12.20
CA LEU A 239 -13.30 -5.97 12.67
C LEU A 239 -13.63 -6.75 13.95
N MET A 240 -14.33 -6.13 14.90
CA MET A 240 -14.72 -6.83 16.13
C MET A 240 -15.68 -7.99 15.86
N LYS A 241 -16.61 -7.86 14.90
CA LYS A 241 -17.45 -8.96 14.43
C LYS A 241 -16.62 -10.09 13.84
N PHE A 242 -15.64 -9.75 13.00
CA PHE A 242 -14.74 -10.72 12.40
C PHE A 242 -13.96 -11.49 13.47
N ILE A 243 -13.30 -10.78 14.41
CA ILE A 243 -12.54 -11.42 15.50
C ILE A 243 -13.45 -12.32 16.34
N SER A 244 -14.62 -11.81 16.77
CA SER A 244 -15.59 -12.59 17.56
C SER A 244 -16.07 -13.85 16.84
N SER A 245 -16.24 -13.81 15.53
CA SER A 245 -16.65 -14.98 14.74
C SER A 245 -15.53 -16.01 14.56
N SER A 246 -14.27 -15.56 14.62
CA SER A 246 -13.09 -16.39 14.36
C SER A 246 -12.53 -17.08 15.60
N THR A 247 -12.78 -16.57 16.80
CA THR A 247 -12.14 -17.07 18.04
C THR A 247 -12.98 -18.09 18.81
N GLY A 248 -14.23 -18.36 18.40
CA GLY A 248 -15.18 -19.17 19.16
C GLY A 248 -15.58 -18.50 20.49
N SER A 249 -16.77 -18.81 21.00
CA SER A 249 -17.30 -18.19 22.24
C SER A 249 -16.71 -18.74 23.54
N GLU A 250 -15.81 -19.73 23.47
CA GLU A 250 -15.43 -20.54 24.65
C GLU A 250 -14.08 -20.15 25.28
N GLY A 251 -13.34 -19.20 24.71
CA GLY A 251 -12.11 -18.66 25.30
C GLY A 251 -12.31 -17.35 26.06
N THR A 252 -11.50 -17.09 27.10
CA THR A 252 -11.45 -15.81 27.84
C THR A 252 -11.33 -14.60 26.91
N TYR A 253 -10.54 -14.75 25.83
CA TYR A 253 -10.37 -13.73 24.79
C TYR A 253 -11.65 -13.47 23.97
N GLY A 254 -12.42 -14.52 23.64
CA GLY A 254 -13.70 -14.37 22.95
C GLY A 254 -14.72 -13.62 23.82
N ALA A 255 -14.74 -13.90 25.12
CA ALA A 255 -15.59 -13.19 26.08
C ALA A 255 -15.20 -11.71 26.25
N GLU A 256 -13.90 -11.39 26.26
CA GLU A 256 -13.39 -10.01 26.31
C GLU A 256 -13.70 -9.23 25.02
N MET A 257 -13.51 -9.85 23.85
CA MET A 257 -13.86 -9.25 22.56
C MET A 257 -15.37 -9.05 22.40
N ILE A 258 -16.20 -9.97 22.91
CA ILE A 258 -17.66 -9.81 22.96
C ILE A 258 -18.05 -8.69 23.93
N LYS A 259 -17.36 -8.53 25.07
CA LYS A 259 -17.57 -7.39 25.98
C LYS A 259 -17.22 -6.06 25.31
N LEU A 260 -16.06 -5.98 24.65
CA LEU A 260 -15.60 -4.84 23.86
C LEU A 260 -16.58 -4.47 22.74
N TYR A 261 -17.00 -5.47 21.96
CA TYR A 261 -18.02 -5.33 20.93
C TYR A 261 -19.31 -4.76 21.51
N ASN A 262 -19.83 -5.34 22.60
CA ASN A 262 -21.05 -4.84 23.25
C ASN A 262 -20.86 -3.43 23.86
N MET A 263 -19.65 -3.06 24.28
CA MET A 263 -19.35 -1.73 24.80
C MET A 263 -19.39 -0.66 23.70
N VAL A 264 -18.87 -0.98 22.52
CA VAL A 264 -18.86 -0.11 21.33
C VAL A 264 -20.23 -0.07 20.63
N ASP A 265 -20.92 -1.21 20.52
CA ASP A 265 -22.21 -1.34 19.84
C ASP A 265 -23.35 -0.69 20.64
N ARG A 266 -23.33 -0.79 21.99
CA ARG A 266 -24.40 -0.24 22.85
C ARG A 266 -24.19 1.19 23.31
N ASN A 267 -22.96 1.72 23.24
CA ASN A 267 -22.70 3.12 23.58
C ASN A 267 -22.06 3.78 22.38
N TYR A 268 -22.79 4.68 21.72
CA TYR A 268 -22.17 5.70 20.87
C TYR A 268 -21.17 6.47 21.75
N VAL A 269 -19.92 6.03 21.67
CA VAL A 269 -18.64 6.62 22.07
C VAL A 269 -18.62 7.33 23.45
N ASN A 270 -18.10 6.63 24.45
CA ASN A 270 -17.43 7.30 25.56
C ASN A 270 -15.94 6.95 25.47
N ILE A 271 -15.12 7.91 25.03
CA ILE A 271 -13.65 7.79 24.85
C ILE A 271 -12.99 7.16 26.08
N ARG A 272 -13.53 7.42 27.28
CA ARG A 272 -13.04 6.84 28.55
C ARG A 272 -13.01 5.31 28.59
N LYS A 273 -13.91 4.64 27.84
CA LYS A 273 -13.95 3.18 27.82
C LYS A 273 -12.87 2.59 26.91
N LEU A 274 -12.43 3.32 25.88
CA LEU A 274 -11.37 2.87 24.97
C LEU A 274 -9.98 3.09 25.57
N SER A 275 -9.77 4.22 26.26
CA SER A 275 -8.52 4.46 26.99
C SER A 275 -8.27 3.42 28.09
N HIS A 276 -9.33 2.99 28.78
CA HIS A 276 -9.24 1.93 29.79
C HIS A 276 -8.79 0.59 29.18
N VAL A 277 -9.36 0.20 28.02
CA VAL A 277 -8.98 -1.04 27.33
C VAL A 277 -7.54 -0.96 26.82
N ARG A 278 -7.14 0.19 26.26
CA ARG A 278 -5.75 0.43 25.83
C ARG A 278 -4.77 0.26 27.00
N ASN A 279 -5.10 0.82 28.16
CA ASN A 279 -4.28 0.73 29.35
C ASN A 279 -4.22 -0.71 29.87
N GLU A 280 -5.33 -1.46 29.93
CA GLU A 280 -5.32 -2.88 30.29
C GLU A 280 -4.39 -3.68 29.36
N ILE A 281 -4.53 -3.48 28.04
CA ILE A 281 -3.69 -4.17 27.05
C ILE A 281 -2.20 -3.80 27.21
N TYR A 282 -1.90 -2.52 27.44
CA TYR A 282 -0.53 -2.06 27.65
C TYR A 282 0.09 -2.66 28.91
N TRP A 283 -0.63 -2.67 30.02
CA TRP A 283 -0.12 -3.15 31.31
C TRP A 283 0.07 -4.66 31.37
N ASP A 284 -0.81 -5.42 30.72
CA ASP A 284 -0.63 -6.86 30.51
C ASP A 284 0.66 -7.20 29.75
N ASN A 285 1.12 -6.31 28.86
CA ASN A 285 2.36 -6.48 28.09
C ASN A 285 3.61 -5.95 28.82
N HIS A 286 3.41 -5.16 29.87
CA HIS A 286 4.49 -4.52 30.63
C HIS A 286 4.24 -4.64 32.14
N PRO A 287 4.08 -5.86 32.69
CA PRO A 287 3.73 -6.06 34.09
C PRO A 287 4.78 -5.48 35.05
N ASP A 288 6.07 -5.63 34.72
CA ASP A 288 7.17 -5.10 35.53
C ASP A 288 7.11 -3.56 35.64
N ARG A 289 6.76 -2.87 34.55
CA ARG A 289 6.64 -1.41 34.53
C ARG A 289 5.42 -0.94 35.32
N TRP A 290 4.32 -1.68 35.23
CA TRP A 290 3.12 -1.43 36.02
C TRP A 290 3.41 -1.55 37.53
N GLU A 291 4.10 -2.63 37.95
CA GLU A 291 4.50 -2.83 39.34
C GLU A 291 5.46 -1.74 39.83
N GLU A 292 6.43 -1.35 39.00
CA GLU A 292 7.38 -0.28 39.32
C GLU A 292 6.65 1.05 39.59
N LEU A 293 5.72 1.44 38.72
CA LEU A 293 4.97 2.69 38.85
C LEU A 293 4.02 2.67 40.05
N ASN A 294 3.34 1.55 40.33
CA ASN A 294 2.49 1.42 41.51
C ASN A 294 3.29 1.47 42.81
N ARG A 295 4.47 0.83 42.86
CA ARG A 295 5.38 0.94 44.00
C ARG A 295 5.82 2.39 44.22
N LYS A 296 6.22 3.09 43.15
CA LYS A 296 6.60 4.50 43.21
C LYS A 296 5.45 5.38 43.70
N LEU A 297 4.22 5.13 43.23
CA LEU A 297 3.03 5.85 43.67
C LEU A 297 2.75 5.65 45.16
N ALA A 298 2.91 4.42 45.66
CA ALA A 298 2.75 4.10 47.08
C ALA A 298 3.81 4.80 47.94
N GLU A 299 5.08 4.79 47.52
CA GLU A 299 6.18 5.48 48.19
C GLU A 299 5.94 6.99 48.27
N LEU A 300 5.55 7.62 47.14
CA LEU A 300 5.25 9.05 47.09
C LEU A 300 4.05 9.42 47.97
N THR A 301 3.01 8.58 48.00
CA THR A 301 1.82 8.80 48.86
C THR A 301 2.17 8.69 50.34
N ALA A 302 3.05 7.74 50.72
CA ALA A 302 3.56 7.64 52.08
C ALA A 302 4.42 8.85 52.46
N LYS A 303 5.31 9.28 51.56
CA LYS A 303 6.14 10.47 51.74
C LYS A 303 5.29 11.73 51.93
N ARG A 304 4.26 11.92 51.08
CA ARG A 304 3.27 13.01 51.19
C ARG A 304 2.60 13.05 52.56
N SER A 305 2.19 11.88 53.07
CA SER A 305 1.52 11.74 54.36
C SER A 305 2.44 12.03 55.56
N SER A 306 3.75 11.80 55.41
CA SER A 306 4.75 12.07 56.45
C SER A 306 5.16 13.55 56.58
N LEU A 307 4.87 14.37 55.56
CA LEU A 307 5.21 15.80 55.59
C LEU A 307 4.36 16.54 56.63
N LYS A 308 5.03 17.32 57.49
CA LYS A 308 4.37 18.18 58.47
C LYS A 308 3.41 19.15 57.78
N LEU A 309 2.31 19.49 58.45
CA LEU A 309 1.25 20.37 57.94
C LEU A 309 1.74 21.72 57.39
N PHE A 310 2.91 22.20 57.82
CA PHE A 310 3.45 23.50 57.46
C PHE A 310 4.48 23.49 56.32
N ASP A 311 4.90 22.33 55.81
CA ASP A 311 5.82 22.25 54.67
C ASP A 311 5.05 22.30 53.34
N ARG A 312 4.69 23.51 52.93
CA ARG A 312 3.92 23.73 51.69
C ARG A 312 4.73 23.46 50.42
N ALA A 313 6.03 23.77 50.43
CA ALA A 313 6.89 23.61 49.26
C ALA A 313 7.18 22.12 49.00
N GLY A 314 7.52 21.35 50.03
CA GLY A 314 7.72 19.90 49.89
C GLY A 314 6.45 19.17 49.45
N LYS A 315 5.27 19.63 49.91
CA LYS A 315 4.00 19.05 49.46
C LYS A 315 3.71 19.31 47.99
N SER A 316 3.94 20.51 47.46
CA SER A 316 3.66 20.78 46.04
C SER A 316 4.55 19.98 45.11
N GLU A 317 5.81 19.74 45.49
CA GLU A 317 6.75 18.95 44.70
C GLU A 317 6.33 17.47 44.65
N ILE A 318 6.01 16.87 45.81
CA ILE A 318 5.52 15.49 45.87
C ILE A 318 4.17 15.34 45.13
N ASP A 319 3.29 16.33 45.24
CA ASP A 319 2.01 16.32 44.52
C ASP A 319 2.24 16.33 43.00
N ALA A 320 3.19 17.13 42.50
CA ALA A 320 3.54 17.14 41.08
C ALA A 320 4.12 15.78 40.61
N GLU A 321 4.94 15.12 41.44
CA GLU A 321 5.47 13.79 41.14
C GLU A 321 4.37 12.72 41.14
N ILE A 322 3.42 12.77 42.07
CA ILE A 322 2.27 11.87 42.11
C ILE A 322 1.44 12.00 40.83
N GLU A 323 1.14 13.23 40.41
CA GLU A 323 0.37 13.48 39.18
C GLU A 323 1.17 13.13 37.91
N ALA A 324 2.50 13.14 37.95
CA ALA A 324 3.31 12.62 36.84
C ALA A 324 3.22 11.09 36.74
N VAL A 325 3.30 10.38 37.87
CA VAL A 325 3.17 8.92 37.91
C VAL A 325 1.75 8.47 37.53
N LYS A 326 0.71 9.21 37.96
CA LYS A 326 -0.68 8.95 37.57
C LYS A 326 -0.92 9.15 36.07
N ARG A 327 -0.38 10.22 35.47
CA ARG A 327 -0.40 10.41 34.01
C ARG A 327 0.24 9.25 33.27
N GLU A 328 1.39 8.77 33.76
CA GLU A 328 2.07 7.62 33.15
C GLU A 328 1.28 6.30 33.32
N LEU A 329 0.61 6.12 34.46
CA LEU A 329 -0.32 5.01 34.70
C LEU A 329 -1.61 5.10 33.85
N GLY A 330 -1.86 6.26 33.24
CA GLY A 330 -3.11 6.56 32.54
C GLY A 330 -4.31 6.75 33.50
N ALA A 331 -4.05 7.10 34.76
CA ALA A 331 -5.06 7.27 35.80
C ALA A 331 -5.77 8.64 35.78
N ASP A 332 -5.32 9.58 34.95
CA ASP A 332 -5.81 10.97 34.91
C ASP A 332 -6.88 11.25 33.82
N TYR A 333 -7.67 10.26 33.38
CA TYR A 333 -8.68 10.43 32.32
C TYR A 333 -10.08 9.87 32.63
#